data_AF-A0A942PD79-F1
#
_entry.id   AF-A0A942PD79-F1
#
_cell.length_a   1.000
_cell.length_b   1.000
_cell.length_c   1.000
_cell.angle_alpha   90.00
_cell.angle_beta   90.00
_cell.angle_gamma   90.00
#
_symmetry.space_group_name_H-M   'P 1'
#
loop_
_entity.id
_entity.type
_entity.pdbx_description
1 polymer ?
#
loop_
_entity_poly.entity_id
_entity_poly.type
_entity_poly.pdbx_seq_one_letter_code
_entity_poly.pdbx_strand_id
1 'polypeptide(L)' 'MGSVMFECPVTGQAVPTGLRADRRKFYSSPVFFARSYCPHCDRDHEWFAGDAWVEDNERRVPRFDAVPIAAE' A
#
# COMPACT_ATOMS: atom_id res chain seq x y z
N MET A 1 -2.27 -1.25 -9.77
CA MET A 1 -0.87 -0.79 -9.52
C MET A 1 -0.87 0.12 -8.30
N GLY A 2 -0.30 -0.35 -7.20
CA GLY A 2 -0.47 0.26 -5.88
C GLY A 2 0.72 1.07 -5.40
N SER A 3 0.51 1.76 -4.28
CA SER A 3 1.56 2.48 -3.54
C SER A 3 2.25 1.51 -2.58
N VAL A 4 3.57 1.50 -2.55
CA VAL A 4 4.33 0.74 -1.54
C VAL A 4 4.24 1.50 -0.21
N MET A 5 3.78 0.80 0.81
CA MET A 5 3.57 1.28 2.17
C MET A 5 4.52 0.55 3.12
N PHE A 6 4.93 1.25 4.18
CA PHE A 6 5.64 0.65 5.31
C PHE A 6 5.05 1.17 6.62
N GLU A 7 5.27 0.45 7.72
CA GLU A 7 4.86 0.90 9.04
C GLU A 7 5.93 1.84 9.63
N CYS A 8 5.50 3.01 10.10
CA CYS A 8 6.37 3.91 10.85
C CYS A 8 6.71 3.29 12.21
N PRO A 9 8.00 3.03 12.53
CA PRO A 9 8.39 2.41 13.80
C PRO A 9 8.14 3.31 15.02
N VAL A 10 7.88 4.60 14.82
CA VAL A 10 7.63 5.57 15.89
C VAL A 10 6.13 5.71 16.17
N THR A 11 5.29 5.78 15.13
CA THR A 11 3.85 6.04 15.27
C THR A 11 2.97 4.81 15.03
N GLY A 12 3.52 3.73 14.48
CA GLY A 12 2.77 2.54 14.05
C GLY A 12 1.84 2.79 12.86
N GLN A 13 1.98 3.93 12.17
CA GLN A 13 1.10 4.30 11.06
C GLN A 13 1.65 3.84 9.71
N ALA A 14 0.75 3.51 8.78
CA ALA A 14 1.09 3.21 7.41
C ALA A 14 1.56 4.47 6.66
N VAL A 15 2.79 4.46 6.16
CA VAL A 15 3.41 5.58 5.45
C VAL A 15 3.63 5.22 3.98
N PRO A 16 3.19 6.06 3.03
CA PRO A 16 3.51 5.86 1.62
C PRO A 16 4.99 6.18 1.37
N THR A 17 5.71 5.24 0.76
CA THR A 17 7.14 5.39 0.43
C THR A 17 7.39 6.30 -0.79
N GLY A 18 6.34 6.60 -1.56
CA GLY A 18 6.42 7.27 -2.88
C GLY A 18 6.67 6.32 -4.05
N LEU A 19 7.02 5.05 -3.78
CA LEU A 19 7.18 4.03 -4.80
C LEU A 19 5.82 3.46 -5.20
N ARG A 20 5.66 3.20 -6.51
CA ARG A 20 4.52 2.45 -7.03
C ARG A 20 5.01 1.14 -7.62
N ALA A 21 4.37 0.05 -7.21
CA ALA A 21 4.71 -1.28 -7.67
C ALA A 21 3.45 -2.12 -7.90
N ASP A 22 3.58 -3.11 -8.76
CA ASP A 22 2.58 -4.17 -8.83
C ASP A 22 2.80 -5.13 -7.66
N ARG A 23 1.72 -5.49 -6.96
CA ARG A 23 1.79 -6.32 -5.75
C ARG A 23 2.59 -7.60 -6.01
N ARG A 24 2.28 -8.32 -7.09
CA ARG A 24 2.95 -9.60 -7.41
C ARG A 24 4.42 -9.42 -7.71
N LYS A 25 4.77 -8.35 -8.42
CA LYS A 25 6.18 -8.05 -8.76
C LYS A 25 6.98 -7.62 -7.54
N PHE A 26 6.38 -6.84 -6.64
CA PHE A 26 7.03 -6.37 -5.41
C PHE A 26 7.40 -7.56 -4.52
N TYR A 27 6.45 -8.47 -4.25
CA TYR A 27 6.72 -9.67 -3.44
C TYR A 27 7.65 -10.69 -4.11
N SER A 28 7.81 -10.63 -5.43
CA SER A 28 8.75 -11.49 -6.17
C SER A 28 10.12 -10.82 -6.40
N SER A 29 10.30 -9.57 -5.98
CA SER A 29 11.56 -8.84 -6.12
C SER A 29 12.51 -9.17 -4.97
N PRO A 30 13.83 -9.05 -5.17
CA PRO A 30 14.79 -9.21 -4.08
C PRO A 30 14.49 -8.21 -2.96
N VAL A 31 14.56 -8.68 -1.72
CA VAL A 31 14.37 -7.84 -0.54
C VAL A 31 15.52 -6.84 -0.41
N PHE A 32 15.19 -5.58 -0.11
CA PHE A 32 16.13 -4.48 0.04
C PHE A 32 15.77 -3.59 1.23
N PHE A 33 16.73 -2.79 1.66
CA PHE A 33 16.51 -1.68 2.59
C PHE A 33 16.36 -0.38 1.79
N ALA A 34 15.37 0.42 2.16
CA ALA A 34 15.16 1.73 1.57
C ALA A 34 14.79 2.72 2.66
N ARG A 35 14.90 4.00 2.32
CA ARG A 35 14.63 5.10 3.24
C ARG A 35 13.60 6.04 2.66
N SER A 36 12.58 6.35 3.46
CA SER A 36 11.49 7.24 3.05
C SER A 36 11.15 8.23 4.15
N TYR A 37 10.72 9.42 3.75
CA TYR A 37 10.24 10.45 4.67
C TYR A 37 8.88 10.07 5.25
N CYS A 38 8.74 10.14 6.57
CA CYS A 38 7.49 9.94 7.27
C CYS A 38 6.86 11.29 7.65
N PRO A 39 5.68 11.63 7.10
CA PRO A 39 4.97 12.85 7.44
C PRO A 39 4.29 12.79 8.82
N HIS A 40 4.19 11.61 9.44
CA HIS A 40 3.56 11.46 10.77
C HIS A 40 4.51 11.81 11.92
N CYS A 41 5.81 11.55 11.77
CA CYS A 41 6.81 11.83 12.80
C CYS A 41 7.89 12.83 12.35
N ASP A 42 7.74 13.38 11.14
CA ASP A 42 8.64 14.37 10.54
C ASP A 42 10.11 13.92 10.46
N ARG A 43 10.34 12.64 10.12
CA ARG A 43 11.68 12.04 10.05
C ARG A 43 11.80 11.04 8.91
N ASP A 44 13.01 10.82 8.42
CA ASP A 44 13.31 9.68 7.56
C ASP A 44 13.34 8.36 8.34
N HIS A 45 12.74 7.33 7.74
CA HIS A 45 12.76 5.97 8.26
C HIS A 45 13.34 5.01 7.25
N GLU A 46 14.25 4.18 7.73
CA GLU A 46 14.65 2.98 7.02
C GLU A 46 13.57 1.91 7.20
N TRP A 47 13.20 1.27 6.11
CA TRP A 47 12.22 0.21 6.07
C TRP A 47 12.72 -0.92 5.17
N PHE A 48 12.27 -2.12 5.52
CA PHE A 48 12.65 -3.34 4.82
C PHE A 48 11.55 -3.75 3.85
N ALA A 49 11.92 -4.08 2.60
CA ALA A 49 10.96 -4.47 1.58
C ALA A 49 10.18 -5.74 1.96
N GLY A 50 10.71 -6.58 2.86
CA GLY A 50 9.99 -7.75 3.40
C GLY A 50 8.85 -7.41 4.35
N ASP A 51 8.93 -6.30 5.07
CA ASP A 51 7.88 -5.78 5.98
C ASP A 51 6.94 -4.79 5.28
N ALA A 52 7.34 -4.30 4.11
CA ALA A 52 6.53 -3.41 3.29
C ALA A 52 5.43 -4.16 2.52
N TRP A 53 4.35 -3.46 2.21
CA TRP A 53 3.24 -3.99 1.43
C TRP A 53 2.81 -3.02 0.33
N VAL A 54 2.19 -3.54 -0.73
CA VAL A 54 1.60 -2.72 -1.78
C VAL A 54 0.13 -2.51 -1.47
N GLU A 55 -0.27 -1.25 -1.21
CA GLU A 55 -1.66 -0.83 -1.10
C GLU A 55 -2.16 -0.40 -2.48
N ASP A 56 -3.00 -1.24 -3.05
CA ASP A 56 -3.60 -1.04 -4.35
C ASP A 56 -4.95 -0.34 -4.18
N ASN A 57 -4.94 0.99 -4.21
CA ASN A 57 -6.16 1.80 -4.11
C ASN A 57 -6.91 1.90 -5.46
N GLU A 58 -6.85 0.85 -6.28
CA GLU A 58 -7.78 0.73 -7.41
C GLU A 58 -9.18 0.61 -6.82
N ARG A 59 -9.85 1.77 -6.77
CA ARG A 59 -11.24 2.01 -6.41
C ARG A 59 -11.94 0.71 -6.02
N ARG A 60 -12.21 0.56 -4.72
CA ARG A 60 -13.52 0.00 -4.34
C ARG A 60 -14.56 0.91 -4.99
N VAL A 61 -14.88 0.68 -6.26
CA VAL A 61 -16.22 0.91 -6.71
C VAL A 61 -17.04 0.02 -5.78
N PRO A 62 -17.93 0.57 -4.93
CA PRO A 62 -18.92 -0.28 -4.33
C PRO A 62 -19.56 -0.98 -5.51
N ARG A 63 -19.38 -2.30 -5.60
CA ARG A 63 -20.17 -3.11 -6.51
C ARG A 63 -21.58 -2.89 -6.01
N PHE A 64 -22.30 -1.96 -6.61
CA PHE A 64 -23.75 -1.94 -6.48
C PHE A 64 -24.16 -3.29 -7.04
N ASP A 65 -24.38 -4.24 -6.11
CA ASP A 65 -24.92 -5.53 -6.42
C ASP A 65 -26.15 -5.27 -7.29
N ALA A 66 -26.11 -5.81 -8.52
CA ALA A 66 -27.23 -5.74 -9.43
C ALA A 66 -28.42 -6.39 -8.72
N VAL A 67 -29.31 -5.58 -8.15
CA VAL A 67 -30.62 -6.04 -7.72
C VAL A 67 -31.34 -6.45 -9.01
N PRO A 68 -31.68 -7.73 -9.21
CA PRO A 68 -32.53 -8.08 -10.32
C PRO A 68 -33.89 -7.42 -10.08
N ILE A 69 -34.27 -6.48 -10.96
CA ILE A 69 -35.66 -6.03 -11.05
C ILE A 69 -36.48 -7.25 -11.50
N ALA A 70 -37.12 -7.91 -10.55
CA ALA A 70 -38.23 -8.79 -10.86
C ALA A 70 -39.38 -7.91 -11.35
N ALA A 71 -39.59 -7.88 -12.66
CA ALA A 71 -40.88 -7.59 -13.27
C ALA A 71 -41.21 -8.85 -14.08
N GLU A 72 -42.03 -9.71 -13.49
CA GLU A 72 -43.47 -9.90 -13.81
C GLU A 72 -43.65 -11.05 -14.81
#